data_AF-A0A7D8YH43-F1
#
_entry.id   AF-A0A7D8YH43-F1
#
_cell.length_a   1.000
_cell.length_b   1.000
_cell.length_c   1.000
_cell.angle_alpha   90.00
_cell.angle_beta   90.00
_cell.angle_gamma   90.00
#
_symmetry.space_group_name_H-M   'P 1'
#
loop_
_entity.id
_entity.type
_entity.pdbx_description
1 polymer ?
#
loop_
_entity_poly.entity_id
_entity_poly.type
_entity_poly.pdbx_seq_one_letter_code
_entity_poly.pdbx_strand_id
1 'polypeptide(L)'
;MNLKPAEDRLRKTLVVGLGSIHGDDSIGWVITDRLAKRLDVARIGCGPSHDRTQAREESASIPGQQWVLGQLASPAELLDRLDPAECPDRFTDLIVIDACVGSGKVGEVLRWDWPDRDWETRRTSGTHDLSLALALELAERLGRLPQRLTILGVLIPHPREEPAAVQWPAPPTGIAAAAPAARTAVPFSGLSTALAAAVPDILSRIEPICREGIG
;
A
#
# COMPACT_ATOMS: atom_id res chain seq x y z
N MET A 1 10.03 -16.63 32.77
CA MET A 1 9.15 -15.96 31.78
C MET A 1 8.27 -17.03 31.16
N ASN A 2 6.98 -17.00 31.45
CA ASN A 2 6.03 -18.01 30.99
C ASN A 2 5.61 -17.64 29.56
N LEU A 3 6.27 -18.20 28.55
CA LEU A 3 5.84 -18.04 27.16
C LEU A 3 4.51 -18.80 27.02
N LYS A 4 3.41 -18.08 26.79
CA LYS A 4 2.16 -18.70 26.34
C LYS A 4 2.49 -19.62 25.14
N PRO A 5 1.88 -20.82 25.06
CA PRO A 5 2.08 -21.71 23.92
C PRO A 5 1.83 -20.97 22.60
N ALA A 6 2.68 -21.23 21.60
CA ALA A 6 2.70 -20.50 20.33
C ALA A 6 1.37 -20.57 19.55
N GLU A 7 0.50 -21.52 19.89
CA GLU A 7 -0.77 -21.82 19.23
C GLU A 7 -1.88 -20.79 19.54
N ASP A 8 -1.72 -19.96 20.56
CA ASP A 8 -2.71 -18.94 20.97
C ASP A 8 -2.36 -17.51 20.47
N ARG A 9 -1.29 -17.34 19.70
CA ARG A 9 -0.96 -16.02 19.13
C ARG A 9 -1.84 -15.77 17.90
N LEU A 10 -2.77 -14.81 18.05
CA LEU A 10 -3.53 -14.22 16.96
C LEU A 10 -2.58 -13.89 15.79
N ARG A 11 -2.91 -14.36 14.59
CA ARG A 11 -2.19 -13.92 13.38
C ARG A 11 -2.45 -12.43 13.20
N LYS A 12 -1.38 -11.63 13.10
CA LYS A 12 -1.47 -10.18 12.90
C LYS A 12 -1.00 -9.84 11.49
N THR A 13 -1.95 -9.50 10.63
CA THR A 13 -1.69 -9.18 9.22
C THR A 13 -1.66 -7.66 9.03
N LEU A 14 -0.57 -7.14 8.50
CA LEU A 14 -0.47 -5.78 7.99
C LEU A 14 -0.80 -5.77 6.50
N VAL A 15 -1.81 -5.01 6.08
CA VAL A 15 -2.13 -4.76 4.68
C VAL A 15 -1.87 -3.29 4.39
N VAL A 16 -0.96 -2.99 3.48
CA VAL A 16 -0.61 -1.61 3.09
C VAL A 16 -0.90 -1.36 1.64
N GLY A 17 -1.58 -0.25 1.36
CA GLY A 17 -1.65 0.30 0.01
C GLY A 17 -0.50 1.28 -0.20
N LEU A 18 0.34 1.05 -1.19
CA LEU A 18 1.29 2.04 -1.69
C LEU A 18 0.61 2.92 -2.74
N GLY A 19 1.11 4.14 -2.89
CA GLY A 19 0.66 5.06 -3.91
C GLY A 19 0.77 6.51 -3.50
N SER A 20 0.19 7.38 -4.32
CA SER A 20 0.12 8.81 -4.09
C SER A 20 -1.28 9.35 -4.35
N ILE A 21 -1.45 10.67 -4.22
CA ILE A 21 -2.71 11.35 -4.59
C ILE A 21 -2.90 11.46 -6.11
N HIS A 22 -1.94 11.02 -6.92
CA HIS A 22 -1.89 11.32 -8.34
C HIS A 22 -2.39 10.16 -9.20
N GLY A 23 -3.54 10.34 -9.84
CA GLY A 23 -3.95 9.45 -10.93
C GLY A 23 -4.18 8.00 -10.50
N ASP A 24 -3.79 7.08 -11.38
CA ASP A 24 -3.87 5.63 -11.19
C ASP A 24 -2.90 5.08 -10.14
N ASP A 25 -1.86 5.84 -9.79
CA ASP A 25 -0.93 5.51 -8.70
C ASP A 25 -1.62 5.48 -7.33
N SER A 26 -2.79 6.12 -7.20
CA SER A 26 -3.60 6.08 -5.98
C SER A 26 -4.34 4.74 -5.76
N ILE A 27 -4.23 3.76 -6.66
CA ILE A 27 -5.04 2.54 -6.61
C ILE A 27 -4.78 1.69 -5.36
N GLY A 28 -3.53 1.54 -4.91
CA GLY A 28 -3.23 0.82 -3.68
C GLY A 28 -3.94 1.44 -2.48
N TRP A 29 -3.97 2.78 -2.41
CA TRP A 29 -4.73 3.51 -1.40
C TRP A 29 -6.23 3.24 -1.50
N VAL A 30 -6.81 3.36 -2.71
CA VAL A 30 -8.24 3.12 -2.94
C VAL A 30 -8.64 1.70 -2.52
N ILE A 31 -7.87 0.69 -2.88
CA ILE A 31 -8.16 -0.71 -2.52
C ILE A 31 -8.12 -0.89 -1.01
N THR A 32 -7.08 -0.40 -0.34
CA THR A 32 -6.98 -0.53 1.12
C THR A 32 -8.11 0.20 1.85
N ASP A 33 -8.57 1.35 1.36
CA ASP A 33 -9.76 2.04 1.92
C ASP A 33 -11.03 1.20 1.79
N ARG A 34 -11.22 0.57 0.63
CA ARG A 34 -12.41 -0.25 0.36
C ARG A 34 -12.37 -1.57 1.12
N LEU A 35 -11.20 -2.19 1.26
CA LEU A 35 -11.00 -3.37 2.10
C LEU A 35 -11.31 -3.06 3.56
N ALA A 36 -10.85 -1.93 4.08
CA ALA A 36 -11.14 -1.51 5.45
C ALA A 36 -12.64 -1.47 5.74
N LYS A 37 -13.40 -0.88 4.81
CA LYS A 37 -14.87 -0.82 4.89
C LYS A 37 -15.55 -2.18 4.79
N ARG A 38 -15.04 -3.10 3.96
CA ARG A 38 -15.64 -4.44 3.78
C ARG A 38 -15.36 -5.38 4.94
N LEU A 39 -14.19 -5.23 5.56
CA LEU A 39 -13.73 -6.07 6.66
C LEU A 39 -14.12 -5.49 8.03
N ASP A 40 -14.74 -4.31 8.04
CA ASP A 40 -15.12 -3.57 9.25
C ASP A 40 -13.92 -3.25 10.16
N VAL A 41 -12.73 -3.11 9.59
CA VAL A 41 -11.47 -2.86 10.32
C VAL A 41 -11.15 -1.37 10.31
N ALA A 42 -10.76 -0.82 11.46
CA ALA A 42 -10.30 0.55 11.49
C ALA A 42 -8.95 0.69 10.79
N ARG A 43 -8.77 1.86 10.20
CA ARG A 43 -7.55 2.23 9.50
C ARG A 43 -6.53 2.76 10.49
N ILE A 44 -5.27 2.46 10.23
CA ILE A 44 -4.20 3.23 10.81
C ILE A 44 -3.94 4.40 9.86
N GLY A 45 -4.34 5.58 10.30
CA GLY A 45 -4.18 6.81 9.53
C GLY A 45 -2.72 7.03 9.18
N CYS A 46 -2.44 7.31 7.91
CA CYS A 46 -1.18 7.86 7.47
C CYS A 46 -1.45 9.29 7.02
N GLY A 47 -1.01 10.24 7.82
CA GLY A 47 -0.97 11.65 7.48
C GLY A 47 0.35 12.22 7.98
N PRO A 48 0.99 13.15 7.27
CA PRO A 48 2.27 13.76 7.68
C PRO A 48 2.14 14.69 8.91
N SER A 49 1.00 14.68 9.60
CA SER A 49 0.80 15.44 10.83
C SER A 49 1.39 14.68 12.02
N HIS A 50 2.31 15.32 12.73
CA HIS A 50 2.95 14.89 13.98
C HIS A 50 1.97 14.63 15.15
N ASP A 51 0.66 14.60 14.91
CA ASP A 51 -0.34 14.26 15.92
C ASP A 51 -0.62 12.75 15.87
N ARG A 52 0.35 11.97 16.38
CA ARG A 52 0.39 10.50 16.39
C ARG A 52 -0.55 9.85 17.42
N THR A 53 -1.31 10.62 18.19
CA THR A 53 -1.96 10.12 19.41
C THR A 53 -3.42 9.65 19.22
N GLN A 54 -3.98 9.70 18.00
CA GLN A 54 -5.42 9.38 17.79
C GLN A 54 -5.76 8.30 16.76
N ALA A 55 -4.79 7.64 16.12
CA ALA A 55 -5.09 6.38 15.42
C ALA A 55 -5.25 5.26 16.48
N ARG A 56 -6.37 5.26 17.21
CA ARG A 56 -6.77 4.08 17.98
C ARG A 56 -6.89 2.93 16.98
N GLU A 57 -6.03 1.93 17.14
CA GLU A 57 -6.06 0.67 16.40
C GLU A 57 -7.36 -0.08 16.72
N GLU A 58 -8.50 0.38 16.20
CA GLU A 58 -9.77 -0.33 16.29
C GLU A 58 -9.74 -1.51 15.31
N SER A 59 -9.05 -2.57 15.72
CA SER A 59 -8.98 -3.82 14.97
C SER A 59 -10.36 -4.46 14.97
N ALA A 60 -10.98 -4.67 13.81
CA ALA A 60 -11.99 -5.73 13.73
C ALA A 60 -11.28 -7.07 13.85
N SER A 61 -11.84 -7.92 14.71
CA SER A 61 -11.33 -9.26 14.92
C SER A 61 -12.23 -10.23 14.16
N ILE A 62 -11.67 -10.86 13.13
CA ILE A 62 -12.10 -12.22 12.80
C ILE A 62 -11.57 -13.10 13.94
N PRO A 63 -12.33 -14.08 14.47
CA PRO A 63 -11.81 -14.98 15.49
C PRO A 63 -10.48 -15.60 15.03
N GLY A 64 -9.40 -15.37 15.77
CA GLY A 64 -8.06 -15.87 15.43
C GLY A 64 -7.17 -14.93 14.60
N GLN A 65 -7.68 -13.81 14.09
CA GLN A 65 -6.92 -12.90 13.23
C GLN A 65 -7.14 -11.42 13.56
N GLN A 66 -6.03 -10.68 13.63
CA GLN A 66 -5.99 -9.24 13.79
C GLN A 66 -5.47 -8.60 12.50
N TRP A 67 -6.17 -7.58 12.02
CA TRP A 67 -5.85 -6.92 10.77
C TRP A 67 -5.49 -5.47 11.02
N VAL A 68 -4.46 -5.02 10.33
CA VAL A 68 -4.01 -3.64 10.36
C VAL A 68 -3.91 -3.14 8.93
N LEU A 69 -4.68 -2.11 8.59
CA LEU A 69 -4.70 -1.54 7.26
C LEU A 69 -4.07 -0.14 7.26
N GLY A 70 -3.16 0.13 6.32
CA GLY A 70 -2.46 1.41 6.19
C GLY A 70 -2.29 1.86 4.74
N GLN A 71 -2.08 3.16 4.54
CA GLN A 71 -1.78 3.73 3.21
C GLN A 71 -0.43 4.42 3.30
N LEU A 72 0.57 3.98 2.55
CA LEU A 72 1.90 4.57 2.62
C LEU A 72 2.18 5.38 1.37
N ALA A 73 2.76 6.56 1.53
CA ALA A 73 3.13 7.43 0.42
C ALA A 73 4.47 7.06 -0.23
N SER A 74 5.24 6.20 0.43
CA SER A 74 6.50 5.70 -0.12
C SER A 74 6.87 4.34 0.50
N PRO A 75 7.73 3.56 -0.18
CA PRO A 75 8.30 2.35 0.41
C PRO A 75 9.12 2.59 1.68
N ALA A 76 9.65 3.80 1.90
CA ALA A 76 10.41 4.10 3.12
C ALA A 76 9.52 4.09 4.37
N GLU A 77 8.28 4.56 4.27
CA GLU A 77 7.31 4.54 5.39
C GLU A 77 6.97 3.10 5.82
N LEU A 78 7.17 2.11 4.95
CA LEU A 78 7.03 0.70 5.33
C LEU A 78 8.07 0.29 6.38
N LEU A 79 9.31 0.80 6.27
CA LEU A 79 10.37 0.51 7.24
C LEU A 79 10.04 1.04 8.62
N ASP A 80 9.48 2.25 8.68
CA ASP A 80 9.02 2.87 9.91
C ASP A 80 7.87 2.04 10.52
N ARG A 81 6.94 1.58 9.68
CA ARG A 81 5.80 0.77 10.13
C ARG A 81 6.20 -0.62 10.65
N LEU A 82 7.31 -1.16 10.15
CA LEU A 82 7.90 -2.42 10.61
C LEU A 82 8.89 -2.23 11.77
N ASP A 83 9.16 -1.00 12.19
CA ASP A 83 10.04 -0.73 13.34
C ASP A 83 9.40 -1.29 14.63
N PRO A 84 10.12 -2.10 15.43
CA PRO A 84 9.64 -2.58 16.72
C PRO A 84 9.22 -1.47 17.70
N ALA A 85 9.76 -0.26 17.56
CA ALA A 85 9.35 0.89 18.36
C ALA A 85 7.93 1.38 18.02
N GLU A 86 7.53 1.27 16.75
CA GLU A 86 6.20 1.66 16.25
C GLU A 86 5.20 0.50 16.31
N CYS A 87 5.69 -0.75 16.22
CA CYS A 87 4.87 -1.95 16.31
C CYS A 87 5.53 -3.01 17.23
N PRO A 88 5.30 -2.95 18.56
CA PRO A 88 5.88 -3.89 19.51
C PRO A 88 5.43 -5.34 19.25
N ASP A 89 4.16 -5.49 18.87
CA ASP A 89 3.57 -6.75 18.47
C ASP A 89 3.78 -6.95 16.97
N ARG A 90 4.93 -7.54 16.61
CA ARG A 90 5.33 -7.84 15.23
C ARG A 90 4.20 -8.50 14.44
N PHE A 91 4.07 -8.06 13.18
CA PHE A 91 3.19 -8.72 12.21
C PHE A 91 3.71 -10.10 11.84
N THR A 92 2.79 -11.05 11.67
CA THR A 92 3.09 -12.39 11.12
C THR A 92 3.05 -12.38 9.61
N ASP A 93 2.25 -11.49 9.03
CA ASP A 93 1.97 -11.39 7.61
C ASP A 93 2.02 -9.93 7.16
N LEU A 94 2.59 -9.69 5.97
CA LEU A 94 2.55 -8.41 5.27
C LEU A 94 1.96 -8.59 3.87
N ILE A 95 0.96 -7.79 3.54
CA ILE A 95 0.42 -7.69 2.18
C ILE A 95 0.65 -6.26 1.69
N VAL A 96 1.42 -6.12 0.62
CA VAL A 96 1.64 -4.83 -0.05
C VAL A 96 0.78 -4.78 -1.30
N ILE A 97 -0.02 -3.73 -1.46
CA ILE A 97 -0.85 -3.49 -2.64
C ILE A 97 -0.32 -2.23 -3.32
N ASP A 98 0.17 -2.36 -4.55
CA ASP A 98 0.81 -1.26 -5.27
C ASP A 98 0.31 -1.17 -6.71
N ALA A 99 0.36 0.02 -7.29
CA ALA A 99 0.17 0.20 -8.72
C ALA A 99 1.37 -0.40 -9.47
N CYS A 100 1.13 -1.13 -10.56
CA CYS A 100 2.23 -1.60 -11.40
C CYS A 100 1.93 -1.39 -12.88
N VAL A 101 2.97 -1.03 -13.65
CA VAL A 101 2.87 -0.92 -15.10
C VAL A 101 3.24 -2.25 -15.73
N GLY A 102 2.45 -2.70 -16.70
CA GLY A 102 2.71 -3.94 -17.42
C GLY A 102 1.84 -4.10 -18.66
N SER A 103 2.07 -5.18 -19.41
CA SER A 103 1.38 -5.47 -20.68
C SER A 103 0.02 -6.16 -20.53
N GLY A 104 -0.47 -6.33 -19.30
CA GLY A 104 -1.74 -7.01 -19.02
C GLY A 104 -2.95 -6.08 -19.10
N LYS A 105 -4.10 -6.58 -18.62
CA LYS A 105 -5.35 -5.80 -18.61
C LYS A 105 -5.33 -4.80 -17.46
N VAL A 106 -5.81 -3.58 -17.69
CA VAL A 106 -6.01 -2.60 -16.62
C VAL A 106 -6.90 -3.19 -15.52
N GLY A 107 -6.44 -3.13 -14.28
CA GLY A 107 -7.07 -3.72 -13.10
C GLY A 107 -6.81 -5.21 -12.90
N GLU A 108 -5.99 -5.85 -13.74
CA GLU A 108 -5.50 -7.19 -13.46
C GLU A 108 -4.60 -7.18 -12.22
N VAL A 109 -4.77 -8.16 -11.34
CA VAL A 109 -4.01 -8.30 -10.09
C VAL A 109 -2.94 -9.36 -10.30
N LEU A 110 -1.70 -8.95 -10.18
CA LEU A 110 -0.53 -9.81 -10.16
C LEU A 110 -0.14 -10.08 -8.71
N ARG A 111 0.27 -11.30 -8.41
CA ARG A 111 0.68 -11.73 -7.07
C ARG A 111 2.12 -12.23 -7.10
N TRP A 112 2.89 -11.82 -6.11
CA TRP A 112 4.23 -12.32 -5.83
C TRP A 112 4.37 -12.57 -4.34
N ASP A 113 5.06 -13.64 -3.96
CA ASP A 113 5.45 -13.87 -2.57
C ASP A 113 6.91 -13.44 -2.38
N TRP A 114 7.31 -13.00 -1.20
CA TRP A 114 8.70 -12.61 -0.92
C TRP A 114 9.39 -13.63 -0.01
N PRO A 115 10.66 -13.99 -0.27
CA PRO A 115 11.44 -13.63 -1.47
C PRO A 115 11.09 -14.57 -2.64
N ASP A 116 10.81 -14.00 -3.82
CA ASP A 116 10.71 -14.76 -5.07
C ASP A 116 11.88 -14.39 -5.99
N ARG A 117 12.53 -15.40 -6.59
CA ARG A 117 13.73 -15.24 -7.43
C ARG A 117 13.47 -14.43 -8.70
N ASP A 118 12.22 -14.41 -9.16
CA ASP A 118 11.85 -13.67 -10.38
C ASP A 118 11.65 -12.17 -10.13
N TRP A 119 11.69 -11.73 -8.86
CA TRP A 119 11.48 -10.33 -8.49
C TRP A 119 12.61 -9.41 -9.01
N GLU A 120 13.88 -9.84 -8.96
CA GLU A 120 15.04 -9.06 -9.41
C GLU A 120 14.99 -8.72 -10.91
N THR A 121 14.34 -9.56 -11.71
CA THR A 121 14.24 -9.36 -13.17
C THR A 121 13.17 -8.33 -13.55
N ARG A 122 12.26 -7.99 -12.62
CA ARG A 122 11.15 -7.08 -12.85
C ARG A 122 11.54 -5.70 -12.37
N ARG A 123 11.97 -4.85 -13.29
CA ARG A 123 12.25 -3.43 -13.01
C ARG A 123 11.01 -2.77 -12.41
N THR A 124 11.07 -2.45 -11.14
CA THR A 124 10.11 -1.56 -10.48
C THR A 124 10.56 -0.13 -10.76
N SER A 125 10.07 0.48 -11.84
CA SER A 125 10.29 1.91 -12.08
C SER A 125 9.33 2.71 -11.21
N GLY A 126 9.71 2.93 -9.95
CA GLY A 126 9.04 3.87 -9.06
C GLY A 126 9.57 5.29 -9.25
N THR A 127 8.74 6.29 -8.96
CA THR A 127 9.13 7.71 -8.92
C THR A 127 9.80 8.11 -7.60
N HIS A 128 9.98 7.16 -6.68
CA HIS A 128 10.55 7.40 -5.36
C HIS A 128 12.05 7.10 -5.31
N ASP A 129 12.76 7.79 -4.42
CA ASP A 129 14.21 7.63 -4.18
C ASP A 129 14.60 6.22 -3.69
N LEU A 130 13.64 5.49 -3.11
CA LEU A 130 13.80 4.12 -2.60
C LEU A 130 12.78 3.19 -3.28
N SER A 131 13.27 2.15 -3.97
CA SER A 131 12.40 1.13 -4.57
C SER A 131 11.77 0.24 -3.50
N LEU A 132 10.59 -0.33 -3.78
CA LEU A 132 9.96 -1.30 -2.90
C LEU A 132 10.89 -2.50 -2.64
N ALA A 133 11.55 -3.01 -3.68
CA ALA A 133 12.51 -4.11 -3.56
C ALA A 133 13.59 -3.81 -2.50
N LEU A 134 14.23 -2.64 -2.60
CA LEU A 134 15.30 -2.25 -1.69
C LEU A 134 14.79 -2.02 -0.27
N ALA A 135 13.57 -1.48 -0.10
CA ALA A 135 12.94 -1.34 1.21
C ALA A 135 12.68 -2.72 1.86
N LEU A 136 12.20 -3.71 1.09
CA LEU A 136 11.97 -5.06 1.59
C LEU A 136 13.27 -5.78 1.95
N GLU A 137 14.29 -5.69 1.11
CA GLU A 137 15.63 -6.23 1.41
C GLU A 137 16.22 -5.62 2.68
N LEU A 138 16.10 -4.30 2.85
CA LEU A 138 16.57 -3.62 4.05
C LEU A 138 15.78 -4.07 5.28
N ALA A 139 14.45 -4.17 5.20
CA ALA A 139 13.62 -4.69 6.30
C ALA A 139 14.00 -6.13 6.69
N GLU A 140 14.32 -6.98 5.71
CA GLU A 140 14.82 -8.34 5.94
C GLU A 140 16.18 -8.33 6.63
N ARG A 141 17.13 -7.53 6.15
CA ARG A 141 18.48 -7.39 6.75
C ARG A 141 18.42 -6.84 8.17
N LEU A 142 17.44 -5.99 8.46
CA LEU A 142 17.18 -5.48 9.82
C LEU A 142 16.42 -6.49 10.70
N GLY A 143 16.05 -7.66 10.17
CA GLY A 143 15.27 -8.66 10.89
C GLY A 143 13.89 -8.15 11.28
N ARG A 144 13.31 -7.24 10.50
CA ARG A 144 12.00 -6.59 10.73
C ARG A 144 10.89 -7.16 9.86
N LEU A 145 11.24 -7.84 8.75
CA LEU A 145 10.27 -8.42 7.84
C LEU A 145 9.41 -9.49 8.53
N PRO A 146 8.09 -9.51 8.31
CA PRO A 146 7.23 -10.61 8.73
C PRO A 146 7.62 -11.94 8.07
N GLN A 147 7.20 -13.05 8.67
CA GLN A 147 7.53 -14.39 8.18
C GLN A 147 6.95 -14.66 6.79
N ARG A 148 5.83 -14.00 6.48
CA ARG A 148 5.15 -14.14 5.21
C ARG A 148 4.87 -12.77 4.64
N LEU A 149 5.20 -12.60 3.37
CA LEU A 149 4.98 -11.35 2.66
C LEU A 149 4.46 -11.65 1.26
N THR A 150 3.36 -11.00 0.89
CA THR A 150 2.78 -11.06 -0.45
C THR A 150 2.67 -9.65 -1.02
N ILE A 151 3.07 -9.48 -2.27
CA ILE A 151 2.97 -8.25 -3.03
C ILE A 151 1.89 -8.44 -4.09
N LEU A 152 0.95 -7.51 -4.14
CA LEU A 152 -0.18 -7.47 -5.06
C LEU A 152 -0.03 -6.24 -5.95
N GLY A 153 0.42 -6.46 -7.18
CA GLY A 153 0.50 -5.41 -8.19
C GLY A 153 -0.81 -5.27 -8.93
N VAL A 154 -1.43 -4.09 -8.89
CA VAL A 154 -2.61 -3.78 -9.69
C VAL A 154 -2.15 -3.12 -10.98
N LEU A 155 -2.40 -3.79 -12.11
CA LEU A 155 -1.97 -3.29 -13.40
C LEU A 155 -2.71 -2.00 -13.76
N ILE A 156 -1.93 -0.94 -13.94
CA ILE A 156 -2.41 0.37 -14.41
C ILE A 156 -2.05 0.56 -15.88
N PRO A 157 -2.74 1.43 -16.62
CA PRO A 157 -2.34 1.77 -17.97
C PRO A 157 -0.89 2.25 -17.98
N HIS A 158 -0.10 1.81 -18.96
CA HIS A 158 1.18 2.46 -19.21
C HIS A 158 0.89 3.95 -19.43
N PRO A 159 1.62 4.88 -18.77
CA PRO A 159 1.53 6.27 -19.15
C PRO A 159 1.80 6.31 -20.66
N ARG A 160 0.81 6.77 -21.45
CA ARG A 160 1.01 6.92 -22.89
C ARG A 160 2.33 7.68 -23.04
N GLU A 161 3.24 7.19 -23.89
CA GLU A 161 4.25 8.08 -24.46
C GLU A 161 3.47 9.30 -24.94
N GLU A 162 3.70 10.46 -24.32
CA GLU A 162 3.08 11.68 -24.82
C GLU A 162 3.45 11.76 -26.32
N PRO A 163 2.50 11.97 -27.24
CA PRO A 163 2.87 12.27 -28.60
C PRO A 163 3.84 13.44 -28.55
N ALA A 164 5.00 13.27 -29.20
CA ALA A 164 6.15 14.16 -29.16
C ALA A 164 5.79 15.63 -28.88
N ALA A 165 6.23 16.11 -27.72
CA ALA A 165 6.27 17.51 -27.30
C ALA A 165 5.01 18.34 -27.61
N VAL A 166 4.09 18.41 -26.65
CA VAL A 166 3.34 19.67 -26.47
C VAL A 166 4.37 20.75 -26.15
N GLN A 167 4.47 21.75 -27.02
CA GLN A 167 5.34 22.90 -26.79
C GLN A 167 4.71 23.74 -25.68
N TRP A 168 5.21 23.63 -24.45
CA TRP A 168 4.74 24.47 -23.35
C TRP A 168 5.04 25.95 -23.68
N PRO A 169 4.03 26.84 -23.75
CA PRO A 169 4.31 28.27 -23.76
C PRO A 169 4.96 28.66 -22.42
N ALA A 170 5.90 29.61 -22.47
CA ALA A 170 6.60 30.10 -21.29
C ALA A 170 5.60 30.50 -20.18
N PRO A 171 5.88 30.17 -18.91
CA PRO A 171 4.97 30.52 -17.82
C PRO A 171 4.86 32.05 -17.69
N PRO A 172 3.65 32.59 -17.44
CA PRO A 172 3.51 34.00 -17.11
C PRO A 172 4.24 34.28 -15.79
N THR A 173 5.04 35.34 -15.80
CA THR A 173 5.80 35.79 -14.64
C THR A 173 4.84 36.32 -13.58
N GLY A 174 4.71 35.62 -12.45
CA GLY A 174 4.05 36.12 -11.25
C GLY A 174 2.77 35.37 -10.86
N ILE A 175 2.90 34.34 -10.04
CA ILE A 175 1.80 33.87 -9.19
C ILE A 175 2.37 33.63 -7.80
N ALA A 176 1.81 34.32 -6.81
CA ALA A 176 2.20 34.23 -5.41
C ALA A 176 1.76 32.89 -4.80
N ALA A 177 2.61 32.31 -3.96
CA ALA A 177 2.35 31.06 -3.25
C ALA A 177 1.22 31.25 -2.21
N ALA A 178 0.16 30.44 -2.33
CA ALA A 178 -0.86 30.29 -1.29
C ALA A 178 -0.51 29.09 -0.39
N ALA A 179 -0.59 29.30 0.92
CA ALA A 179 -0.33 28.31 1.96
C ALA A 179 -1.36 27.15 1.96
N PRO A 180 -1.01 25.95 2.46
CA PRO A 180 -1.91 24.80 2.43
C PRO A 180 -2.95 24.91 3.55
N ALA A 181 -4.24 24.91 3.16
CA ALA A 181 -5.34 24.66 4.08
C ALA A 181 -5.40 23.17 4.47
N ALA A 182 -5.79 22.91 5.72
CA ALA A 182 -5.96 21.58 6.28
C ALA A 182 -6.88 20.69 5.40
N ARG A 183 -6.37 19.53 5.01
CA ARG A 183 -7.08 18.55 4.17
C ARG A 183 -8.00 17.69 5.03
N THR A 184 -9.30 17.95 4.94
CA THR A 184 -10.33 16.95 5.22
C THR A 184 -10.33 15.88 4.12
N ALA A 185 -10.80 14.66 4.43
CA ALA A 185 -10.77 13.49 3.56
C ALA A 185 -11.15 13.80 2.10
N VAL A 186 -10.13 13.86 1.23
CA VAL A 186 -10.31 14.15 -0.19
C VAL A 186 -10.90 12.89 -0.83
N PRO A 187 -12.02 12.96 -1.57
CA PRO A 187 -12.41 11.86 -2.43
C PRO A 187 -11.25 11.58 -3.39
N PHE A 188 -10.86 10.32 -3.58
CA PHE A 188 -9.82 9.89 -4.52
C PHE A 188 -10.20 10.29 -5.97
N SER A 189 -10.00 11.55 -6.32
CA SER A 189 -10.25 12.10 -7.64
C SER A 189 -8.98 11.93 -8.46
N GLY A 190 -8.84 10.80 -9.15
CA GLY A 190 -7.63 10.56 -9.93
C GLY A 190 -7.63 9.31 -10.78
N LEU A 191 -8.32 8.23 -10.37
CA LEU A 191 -8.32 7.00 -11.16
C LEU A 191 -8.89 7.24 -12.56
N SER A 192 -8.24 6.67 -13.57
CA SER A 192 -8.77 6.54 -14.91
C SER A 192 -10.09 5.78 -14.89
N THR A 193 -10.98 6.11 -15.83
CA THR A 193 -12.32 5.49 -15.89
C THR A 193 -12.25 3.96 -15.98
N ALA A 194 -11.28 3.43 -16.71
CA ALA A 194 -11.06 1.99 -16.84
C ALA A 194 -10.68 1.35 -15.50
N LEU A 195 -9.74 1.95 -14.76
CA LEU A 195 -9.29 1.43 -13.48
C LEU A 195 -10.37 1.57 -12.40
N ALA A 196 -11.07 2.71 -12.36
CA ALA A 196 -12.20 2.93 -11.47
C ALA A 196 -13.31 1.88 -11.66
N ALA A 197 -13.61 1.53 -12.92
CA ALA A 197 -14.59 0.48 -13.24
C ALA A 197 -14.13 -0.93 -12.84
N ALA A 198 -12.82 -1.17 -12.77
CA ALA A 198 -12.24 -2.46 -12.39
C ALA A 198 -12.18 -2.68 -10.86
N VAL A 199 -12.30 -1.63 -10.04
CA VAL A 199 -12.19 -1.71 -8.56
C VAL A 199 -13.03 -2.83 -7.93
N PRO A 200 -14.31 -3.03 -8.29
CA PRO A 200 -15.09 -4.12 -7.71
C PRO A 200 -14.52 -5.52 -7.99
N ASP A 201 -14.02 -5.76 -9.22
CA ASP A 201 -13.38 -7.02 -9.62
C ASP A 201 -12.03 -7.19 -8.90
N ILE A 202 -11.22 -6.13 -8.84
CA ILE A 202 -9.96 -6.13 -8.07
C ILE A 202 -10.22 -6.54 -6.61
N LEU A 203 -11.21 -5.94 -5.95
CA LEU A 203 -11.55 -6.26 -4.57
C LEU A 203 -12.00 -7.71 -4.41
N SER A 204 -12.78 -8.26 -5.35
CA SER A 204 -13.19 -9.67 -5.29
C SER A 204 -12.01 -10.66 -5.40
N ARG A 205 -10.89 -10.24 -5.98
CA ARG A 205 -9.67 -11.06 -6.08
C ARG A 205 -8.74 -10.90 -4.89
N ILE A 206 -8.62 -9.68 -4.36
CA ILE A 206 -7.71 -9.37 -3.25
C ILE A 206 -8.31 -9.81 -1.91
N GLU A 207 -9.62 -9.65 -1.71
CA GLU A 207 -10.27 -9.94 -0.44
C GLU A 207 -10.06 -11.39 0.05
N PRO A 208 -10.21 -12.44 -0.80
CA PRO A 208 -9.88 -13.81 -0.40
C PRO A 208 -8.41 -13.98 0.00
N ILE A 209 -7.48 -13.38 -0.73
CA ILE A 209 -6.03 -13.45 -0.44
C ILE A 209 -5.74 -12.85 0.95
N CYS A 210 -6.36 -11.72 1.27
CA CYS A 210 -6.20 -11.14 2.59
C CYS A 210 -6.87 -12.02 3.68
N ARG A 211 -8.04 -12.60 3.40
CA ARG A 211 -8.84 -13.39 4.35
C ARG A 211 -8.24 -14.74 4.69
N GLU A 212 -7.70 -15.44 3.71
CA GLU A 212 -7.05 -16.74 3.90
C GLU A 212 -5.75 -16.61 4.72
N GLY A 213 -5.21 -15.39 4.79
CA GLY A 213 -3.82 -15.19 5.21
C GLY A 213 -2.87 -15.81 4.19
N ILE A 214 -1.58 -15.56 4.34
CA ILE A 214 -0.60 -16.20 3.46
C ILE A 214 -0.53 -17.68 3.90
N GLY A 215 -1.15 -18.54 3.08
CA GLY A 215 -1.27 -19.98 3.28
C GLY A 215 0.03 -20.72 3.00
#